data_AF-A0A4Q5QMB9-F1
#
_entry.id   AF-A0A4Q5QMB9-F1
#
_cell.length_a   1.000
_cell.length_b   1.000
_cell.length_c   1.000
_cell.angle_alpha   90.00
_cell.angle_beta   90.00
_cell.angle_gamma   90.00
#
_symmetry.space_group_name_H-M   'P 1'
#
loop_
_entity.id
_entity.type
_entity.pdbx_description
1 polymer ?
#
loop_
_entity_poly.entity_id
_entity_poly.type
_entity_poly.pdbx_seq_one_letter_code
_entity_poly.pdbx_strand_id
1 'polypeptide(L)' 'PCIGNERADLVVAGCAILETIMDLWPAERLGIADRGIREGILRGLMGSPKPGKATGAVA' A
#
# COMPACT_ATOMS: atom_id res chain seq x y z
N PRO A 1 7.27 -22.83 -12.06
CA PRO A 1 7.73 -21.43 -12.23
C PRO A 1 7.34 -20.59 -11.00
N CYS A 2 8.27 -19.77 -10.47
CA CYS A 2 8.05 -19.00 -9.23
C CYS A 2 7.30 -17.66 -9.44
N ILE A 3 7.15 -17.21 -10.68
CA ILE A 3 6.38 -16.01 -11.06
C ILE A 3 5.24 -16.46 -11.98
N GLY A 4 4.02 -16.00 -11.71
CA GLY A 4 2.85 -16.30 -12.53
C GLY A 4 2.89 -15.57 -13.86
N ASN A 5 2.35 -16.18 -14.91
CA ASN A 5 2.48 -15.71 -16.30
C ASN A 5 2.08 -14.22 -16.46
N GLU A 6 0.95 -13.80 -15.89
CA GLU A 6 0.49 -12.41 -15.99
C GLU A 6 1.49 -11.39 -15.39
N ARG A 7 2.27 -11.80 -14.39
CA ARG A 7 3.30 -10.95 -13.77
C ARG A 7 4.63 -11.03 -14.50
N ALA A 8 4.93 -12.16 -15.14
CA ALA A 8 6.21 -12.39 -15.81
C ALA A 8 6.43 -11.38 -16.95
N ASP A 9 5.38 -11.05 -17.70
CA ASP A 9 5.46 -10.12 -18.83
C ASP A 9 5.76 -8.67 -18.39
N LEU A 10 5.43 -8.31 -17.14
CA LEU A 10 5.53 -6.95 -16.62
C LEU A 10 6.71 -6.73 -15.68
N VAL A 11 7.32 -7.80 -15.17
CA VAL A 11 8.32 -7.71 -14.08
C VAL A 11 9.54 -6.88 -14.48
N VAL A 12 10.00 -7.02 -15.73
CA VAL A 12 11.18 -6.30 -16.23
C VAL A 12 10.94 -4.79 -16.25
N ALA A 13 9.78 -4.35 -16.72
CA ALA A 13 9.41 -2.94 -16.69
C ALA A 13 9.30 -2.41 -15.25
N GLY A 14 8.74 -3.21 -14.34
CA GLY A 14 8.68 -2.88 -12.91
C GLY A 14 10.07 -2.72 -12.27
N CYS A 15 11.02 -3.59 -12.62
CA CYS A 15 12.40 -3.49 -12.15
C CYS A 15 13.07 -2.19 -12.60
N ALA A 16 12.89 -1.77 -13.86
CA ALA A 16 13.47 -0.52 -14.36
C ALA A 16 12.92 0.73 -13.64
N ILE A 17 11.62 0.74 -13.34
CA ILE A 17 10.99 1.81 -12.57
C ILE A 17 11.56 1.86 -11.15
N LEU A 18 11.67 0.70 -10.49
CA LEU A 18 12.21 0.61 -9.14
C LEU A 18 13.68 1.06 -9.09
N GLU A 19 14.51 0.62 -10.05
CA GLU A 19 15.90 1.03 -10.19
C GLU A 19 16.03 2.56 -10.30
N THR A 20 15.25 3.18 -11.19
CA THR A 20 15.24 4.64 -11.34
C THR A 20 14.83 5.36 -10.04
N ILE A 21 13.84 4.83 -9.32
CA ILE A 21 13.44 5.39 -8.02
C ILE A 21 14.58 5.28 -6.99
N MET A 22 15.29 4.14 -6.97
CA MET A 22 16.41 3.92 -6.05
C MET A 22 17.62 4.80 -6.36
N ASP A 23 17.86 5.11 -7.64
CA ASP A 23 18.91 6.04 -8.06
C ASP A 23 18.61 7.47 -7.61
N LEU A 24 17.34 7.90 -7.71
CA LEU A 24 16.90 9.24 -7.32
C LEU A 24 16.76 9.42 -5.81
N TRP A 25 16.34 8.37 -5.09
CA TRP A 25 16.19 8.36 -3.64
C TRP A 25 16.93 7.17 -3.02
N PRO A 26 18.26 7.27 -2.87
CA PRO A 26 19.06 6.19 -2.31
C PRO A 26 18.64 5.86 -0.87
N ALA A 27 18.40 4.58 -0.60
CA ALA A 27 18.09 4.08 0.72
C ALA A 27 19.01 2.90 1.07
N GLU A 28 19.58 2.89 2.28
CA GLU A 28 20.44 1.81 2.77
C GLU A 28 19.68 0.47 2.87
N ARG A 29 18.37 0.54 3.14
CA ARG A 29 17.50 -0.63 3.27
C ARG A 29 16.19 -0.44 2.53
N LEU A 30 15.77 -1.48 1.84
CA LEU A 30 14.46 -1.56 1.17
C LEU A 30 13.53 -2.46 1.99
N GLY A 31 12.39 -1.93 2.40
CA GLY A 31 11.33 -2.69 3.07
C GLY A 31 10.29 -3.18 2.07
N ILE A 32 9.86 -4.44 2.20
CA ILE A 32 8.75 -5.00 1.43
C ILE A 32 7.52 -5.03 2.33
N ALA A 33 6.42 -4.43 1.88
CA ALA A 33 5.15 -4.48 2.58
C ALA A 33 4.22 -5.49 1.93
N ASP A 34 3.65 -6.39 2.74
CA ASP A 34 2.62 -7.33 2.29
C ASP A 34 1.21 -6.69 2.22
N ARG A 35 1.09 -5.44 2.69
CA ARG A 35 -0.15 -4.68 2.80
C ARG A 35 -0.10 -3.49 1.87
N GLY A 36 -1.19 -3.24 1.14
CA GLY A 36 -1.31 -2.17 0.18
C GLY A 36 -2.50 -1.24 0.45
N ILE A 37 -2.96 -0.59 -0.62
CA ILE A 37 -4.02 0.43 -0.56
C ILE A 37 -5.31 -0.12 0.04
N ARG A 38 -5.67 -1.38 -0.28
CA ARG A 38 -6.87 -2.01 0.25
C ARG A 38 -6.87 -2.03 1.77
N GLU A 39 -5.76 -2.45 2.38
CA GLU A 39 -5.65 -2.55 3.83
C GLU A 39 -5.51 -1.17 4.48
N GLY A 40 -4.90 -0.20 3.79
CA GLY A 40 -4.91 1.20 4.21
C GLY A 40 -6.33 1.79 4.30
N ILE A 41 -7.14 1.57 3.26
CA ILE A 41 -8.55 2.02 3.22
C ILE A 41 -9.35 1.37 4.35
N LEU A 42 -9.25 0.05 4.50
CA LEU A 42 -9.95 -0.67 5.57
C LEU A 42 -9.56 -0.13 6.96
N ARG A 43 -8.29 0.17 7.21
CA ARG A 43 -7.83 0.79 8.46
C ARG A 43 -8.45 2.17 8.69
N GLY A 44 -8.56 2.99 7.65
CA GLY A 44 -9.25 4.28 7.73
C GLY A 44 -10.73 4.16 8.09
N LEU A 45 -11.43 3.18 7.50
CA LEU A 45 -12.84 2.92 7.80
C LEU A 45 -13.06 2.36 9.22
N MET A 46 -12.14 1.54 9.73
CA MET A 46 -12.21 1.03 11.11
C MET A 46 -12.00 2.11 12.17
N GLY A 47 -11.21 3.15 11.87
CA GLY A 47 -11.00 4.31 12.74
C GLY A 47 -12.07 5.39 12.60
N SER A 48 -12.97 5.28 11.62
CA SER A 48 -14.07 6.22 11.46
C SER A 48 -15.15 5.93 12.51
N PRO A 49 -15.56 6.90 13.34
CA PRO A 49 -16.74 6.71 14.18
C PRO A 49 -17.91 6.34 13.29
N LYS A 50 -18.67 5.30 13.65
CA LYS A 50 -19.88 4.94 12.90
C LYS A 50 -20.76 6.20 12.76
N PRO A 51 -21.12 6.64 11.54
CA PRO A 51 -22.16 7.65 11.38
C PRO A 51 -23.46 7.00 11.87
N GLY A 52 -23.83 7.25 13.12
CA GLY A 52 -24.97 6.57 13.74
C GLY A 52 -25.01 6.54 15.27
N LYS A 53 -24.01 7.04 16.00
CA LYS A 53 -24.17 7.36 17.42
C LYS A 53 -23.72 8.78 17.74
N ALA A 54 -24.45 9.75 17.22
CA ALA A 54 -24.58 11.03 17.89
C ALA A 54 -25.40 10.80 19.16
N THR A 55 -24.79 10.23 20.20
CA THR A 55 -25.38 10.30 21.53
C THR A 55 -25.16 11.73 21.99
N GLY A 56 -26.23 12.51 22.05
CA GLY A 56 -26.20 13.88 22.54
C GLY A 56 -25.50 13.95 23.88
N ALA A 57 -24.37 14.64 23.92
CA ALA A 57 -23.83 15.19 25.15
C ALA A 57 -24.21 16.67 25.17
N VAL A 58 -25.31 16.94 25.87
CA VAL A 58 -25.66 18.27 26.36
C VAL A 58 -24.62 18.63 27.42
N ALA A 59 -23.88 19.72 27.20
CA ALA A 59 -23.35 20.63 28.21
C ALA A 59 -22.84 21.90 27.52
#